data_AF-A0A3B0TJT5-F1
#
_entry.id   AF-A0A3B0TJT5-F1
#
_cell.length_a   1.000
_cell.length_b   1.000
_cell.length_c   1.000
_cell.angle_alpha   90.00
_cell.angle_beta   90.00
_cell.angle_gamma   90.00
#
_symmetry.space_group_name_H-M   'P 1'
#
loop_
_entity.id
_entity.type
_entity.pdbx_description
1 polymer ?
#
loop_
_entity_poly.entity_id
_entity_poly.type
_entity_poly.pdbx_seq_one_letter_code
_entity_poly.pdbx_strand_id
1 'polypeptide(L)'
;MRKILLLAILITGVFSCKNNKKEEQPKAKDSSTYVALQKTASSMFGVLPTSAKSKNNPLTKEKVALGKKLFLDKRLSKDNTQSCNTCHNLKTYGVDNLSTSPGNNGGFGTRNSPTVFN
;
A
#
# COMPACT_ATOMS: atom_id res chain seq x y z
N MET A 1 53.78 -7.32 16.27
CA MET A 1 53.29 -6.09 15.62
C MET A 1 51.85 -6.22 15.09
N ARG A 2 51.51 -7.26 14.31
CA ARG A 2 50.14 -7.50 13.80
C ARG A 2 49.05 -7.67 14.89
N LYS A 3 49.38 -8.28 16.05
CA LYS A 3 48.43 -8.47 17.16
C LYS A 3 48.14 -7.18 17.95
N ILE A 4 49.09 -6.24 18.00
CA ILE A 4 48.90 -4.91 18.62
C ILE A 4 48.03 -4.02 17.71
N LEU A 5 48.16 -4.18 16.39
CA LEU A 5 47.33 -3.50 15.39
C LEU A 5 45.85 -3.98 15.43
N LEU A 6 45.61 -5.26 15.73
CA LEU A 6 44.25 -5.81 15.88
C LEU A 6 43.56 -5.38 17.18
N LEU A 7 44.31 -5.08 18.24
CA LEU A 7 43.75 -4.58 19.50
C LEU A 7 43.38 -3.08 19.40
N ALA A 8 44.13 -2.30 18.62
CA ALA A 8 43.86 -0.88 18.40
C ALA A 8 42.60 -0.61 17.55
N ILE A 9 42.28 -1.50 16.60
CA ILE A 9 41.07 -1.40 15.74
C ILE A 9 39.80 -1.81 16.51
N LEU A 10 39.92 -2.66 17.53
CA LEU A 10 38.78 -3.03 18.39
C LEU A 10 38.39 -1.89 19.36
N ILE A 11 39.34 -1.03 19.74
CA ILE A 11 39.14 0.03 20.74
C ILE A 11 38.58 1.33 20.11
N THR A 12 38.81 1.57 18.81
CA THR A 12 38.30 2.78 18.13
C THR A 12 36.89 2.64 17.56
N GLY A 13 36.31 1.44 17.54
CA GLY A 13 34.95 1.18 17.05
C GLY A 13 33.81 1.53 18.02
N VAL A 14 34.09 1.79 19.30
CA VAL A 14 33.06 1.96 20.34
C VAL A 14 32.70 3.42 20.67
N PHE A 15 33.41 4.42 20.14
CA PHE A 15 33.20 5.83 20.51
C PHE A 15 32.45 6.69 19.48
N SER A 16 32.03 6.13 18.33
CA SER A 16 31.35 6.91 17.27
C SER A 16 29.86 6.60 17.17
N CYS A 17 29.14 6.70 18.29
CA CYS A 17 27.68 6.80 18.32
C CYS A 17 27.25 7.64 19.54
N LYS A 18 27.61 8.92 19.56
CA LYS A 18 26.95 9.89 20.44
C LYS A 18 26.76 11.23 19.75
N ASN A 19 26.03 11.19 18.64
CA ASN A 19 25.26 12.35 18.20
C ASN A 19 23.78 11.95 18.21
N ASN A 20 23.20 11.99 19.41
CA ASN A 20 21.76 12.15 19.56
C ASN A 20 21.39 13.57 19.12
N LYS A 21 21.46 13.85 17.81
CA LYS A 21 20.50 14.80 17.26
C LYS A 21 19.17 14.09 17.44
N LYS A 22 18.41 14.48 18.46
CA LYS A 22 16.98 14.22 18.45
C LYS A 22 16.53 14.71 17.09
N GLU A 23 16.13 13.79 16.22
CA GLU A 23 15.26 14.15 15.11
C GLU A 23 14.14 14.94 15.78
N GLU A 24 14.10 16.24 15.51
CA GLU A 24 13.01 17.08 15.97
C GLU A 24 11.80 16.61 15.18
N GLN A 25 11.15 15.58 15.73
CA GLN A 25 9.76 15.24 15.47
C GLN A 25 9.02 16.59 15.38
N PRO A 26 8.30 16.87 14.29
CA PRO A 26 7.73 18.19 14.05
C PRO A 26 6.88 18.54 15.28
N LYS A 27 7.39 19.47 16.11
CA LYS A 27 6.65 20.00 17.25
C LYS A 27 5.28 20.38 16.72
N ALA A 28 4.23 19.79 17.29
CA ALA A 28 2.85 20.07 16.96
C ALA A 28 2.69 21.58 16.75
N LYS A 29 2.63 22.00 15.47
CA LYS A 29 2.28 23.38 15.10
C LYS A 29 1.00 23.67 15.86
N ASP A 30 1.03 24.76 16.64
CA ASP A 30 -0.03 25.25 17.53
C ASP A 30 -1.38 24.55 17.30
N SER A 31 -1.91 23.90 18.35
CA SER A 31 -3.20 23.19 18.32
C SER A 31 -4.31 24.03 17.68
N SER A 32 -4.24 25.37 17.78
CA SER A 32 -5.17 26.29 17.11
C SER A 32 -5.14 26.16 15.57
N THR A 33 -3.94 26.02 14.99
CA THR A 33 -3.72 25.87 13.55
C THR A 33 -4.15 24.49 13.07
N TYR A 34 -3.85 23.42 13.84
CA TYR A 34 -4.31 22.07 13.51
C TYR A 34 -5.85 22.00 13.51
N VAL A 35 -6.51 22.58 14.52
CA VAL A 35 -7.98 22.65 14.60
C VAL A 35 -8.56 23.41 13.41
N ALA A 36 -7.95 24.54 13.03
CA ALA A 36 -8.37 25.31 11.86
C ALA A 36 -8.23 24.50 10.55
N LEU A 37 -7.11 23.79 10.35
CA LEU A 37 -6.88 22.93 9.17
C LEU A 37 -7.86 21.76 9.13
N GLN A 38 -8.12 21.11 10.27
CA GLN A 38 -9.09 20.02 10.35
C GLN A 38 -10.50 20.49 10.01
N LYS A 39 -10.89 21.69 10.46
CA LYS A 39 -12.17 22.30 10.11
C LYS A 39 -12.32 22.50 8.60
N THR A 40 -11.28 23.04 7.95
CA THR A 40 -11.25 23.22 6.49
C THR A 40 -11.26 21.87 5.75
N ALA A 41 -10.47 20.89 6.20
CA ALA A 41 -10.44 19.56 5.56
C ALA A 41 -11.81 18.88 5.65
N SER A 42 -12.47 18.96 6.80
CA SER A 42 -13.78 18.33 7.03
C SER A 42 -14.91 18.99 6.23
N SER A 43 -14.73 20.22 5.73
CA SER A 43 -15.69 20.84 4.80
C SER A 43 -15.47 20.45 3.34
N MET A 44 -14.31 19.87 2.99
CA MET A 44 -13.96 19.48 1.63
C MET A 44 -14.01 17.95 1.42
N PHE A 45 -13.66 17.18 2.45
CA PHE A 45 -13.54 15.73 2.38
C PHE A 45 -14.61 15.04 3.22
N GLY A 46 -15.10 13.90 2.73
CA GLY A 46 -16.01 13.03 3.44
C GLY A 46 -15.33 11.76 3.92
N VAL A 47 -15.98 11.07 4.86
CA VAL A 47 -15.62 9.69 5.21
C VAL A 47 -16.20 8.74 4.18
N LEU A 48 -15.45 7.68 3.84
CA LEU A 48 -16.00 6.61 3.02
C LEU A 48 -17.17 5.94 3.74
N PRO A 49 -18.28 5.63 3.04
CA PRO A 49 -19.40 4.93 3.64
C PRO A 49 -18.98 3.52 4.05
N THR A 50 -19.63 2.98 5.08
CA THR A 50 -19.37 1.60 5.55
C THR A 50 -19.75 0.52 4.54
N SER A 51 -20.55 0.85 3.53
CA SER A 51 -20.94 -0.05 2.45
C SER A 51 -21.23 0.70 1.14
N ALA A 52 -20.88 0.09 0.01
CA ALA A 52 -21.16 0.61 -1.33
C ALA A 52 -22.55 0.15 -1.82
N LYS A 53 -23.62 0.68 -1.21
CA LYS A 53 -24.99 0.32 -1.58
C LYS A 53 -25.30 0.80 -3.00
N SER A 54 -25.94 -0.06 -3.80
CA SER A 54 -26.43 0.28 -5.14
C SER A 54 -27.88 -0.17 -5.30
N LYS A 55 -28.74 0.75 -5.77
CA LYS A 55 -30.16 0.46 -6.04
C LYS A 55 -30.32 -0.51 -7.20
N ASN A 56 -29.50 -0.37 -8.24
CA ASN A 56 -29.57 -1.17 -9.46
C ASN A 56 -28.76 -2.48 -9.34
N ASN A 57 -27.86 -2.56 -8.36
CA ASN A 57 -27.13 -3.79 -8.03
C ASN A 57 -27.13 -4.03 -6.51
N PRO A 58 -28.25 -4.48 -5.94
CA PRO A 58 -28.33 -4.76 -4.52
C PRO A 58 -27.30 -5.81 -4.09
N LEU A 59 -26.65 -5.57 -2.96
CA LEU A 59 -25.70 -6.49 -2.35
C LEU A 59 -26.46 -7.57 -1.59
N THR A 60 -26.31 -8.83 -2.00
CA THR A 60 -26.74 -10.00 -1.23
C THR A 60 -25.52 -10.84 -0.85
N LYS A 61 -25.64 -11.67 0.20
CA LYS A 61 -24.52 -12.53 0.64
C LYS A 61 -24.08 -13.47 -0.47
N GLU A 62 -25.04 -14.01 -1.22
CA GLU A 62 -24.83 -14.95 -2.32
C GLU A 62 -24.11 -14.25 -3.48
N LYS A 63 -24.53 -13.02 -3.83
CA LYS A 63 -23.89 -12.24 -4.89
C LYS A 63 -22.47 -11.83 -4.51
N VAL A 64 -22.23 -11.45 -3.26
CA VAL A 64 -20.87 -11.15 -2.76
C VAL A 64 -19.99 -12.40 -2.80
N ALA A 65 -20.51 -13.54 -2.34
CA ALA A 65 -19.76 -14.80 -2.36
C ALA A 65 -19.43 -15.26 -3.79
N LEU A 66 -20.39 -15.15 -4.72
CA LEU A 66 -20.17 -15.43 -6.13
C LEU A 66 -19.14 -14.47 -6.74
N GLY A 67 -19.28 -13.17 -6.50
CA GLY A 67 -18.34 -12.14 -6.98
C GLY A 67 -16.92 -12.40 -6.48
N LYS A 68 -16.75 -12.78 -5.21
CA LYS A 68 -15.44 -13.17 -4.65
C LYS A 68 -14.85 -14.38 -5.38
N LYS A 69 -15.66 -15.40 -5.69
CA LYS A 69 -15.19 -16.57 -6.45
C LYS A 69 -14.70 -16.14 -7.84
N LEU A 70 -15.52 -15.36 -8.56
CA LEU A 70 -15.19 -14.88 -9.90
C LEU A 70 -13.94 -13.98 -9.93
N PHE A 71 -13.79 -13.09 -8.94
CA PHE A 71 -12.63 -12.20 -8.83
C PHE A 71 -11.30 -12.96 -8.71
N LEU A 72 -11.35 -14.18 -8.14
CA LEU A 72 -10.21 -15.07 -7.95
C LEU A 72 -10.13 -16.18 -9.01
N ASP A 73 -11.10 -16.28 -9.92
CA ASP A 73 -11.20 -17.40 -10.86
C ASP A 73 -10.36 -17.15 -12.09
N LYS A 74 -9.31 -17.96 -12.26
CA LYS A 74 -8.43 -17.87 -13.42
C LYS A 74 -9.06 -18.38 -14.71
N ARG A 75 -10.12 -19.20 -14.62
CA ARG A 75 -10.78 -19.78 -15.79
C ARG A 75 -11.48 -18.74 -16.66
N LEU A 76 -11.59 -17.50 -16.17
CA LEU A 76 -12.09 -16.37 -16.93
C LEU A 76 -11.05 -15.81 -17.91
N SER A 77 -9.75 -16.10 -17.74
CA SER A 77 -8.74 -15.74 -18.75
C SER A 77 -8.68 -16.78 -19.86
N LYS A 78 -8.34 -16.33 -21.08
CA LYS A 78 -8.24 -17.17 -22.29
C LYS A 78 -7.37 -18.43 -22.11
N ASP A 79 -6.34 -18.32 -21.29
CA ASP A 79 -5.30 -19.33 -21.05
C ASP A 79 -5.33 -19.92 -19.63
N ASN A 80 -6.35 -19.58 -18.83
CA ASN A 80 -6.51 -20.01 -17.43
C ASN A 80 -5.37 -19.60 -16.47
N THR A 81 -4.57 -18.60 -16.80
CA THR A 81 -3.41 -18.19 -15.97
C THR A 81 -3.70 -17.01 -15.04
N GLN A 82 -4.71 -16.19 -15.35
CA GLN A 82 -4.93 -14.89 -14.71
C GLN A 82 -6.36 -14.68 -14.24
N SER A 83 -6.52 -13.93 -13.16
CA SER A 83 -7.82 -13.50 -12.60
C SER A 83 -7.78 -11.99 -12.35
N CYS A 84 -8.88 -11.39 -11.92
CA CYS A 84 -8.88 -10.00 -11.49
C CYS A 84 -7.84 -9.74 -10.38
N ASN A 85 -7.70 -10.69 -9.44
CA ASN A 85 -6.74 -10.61 -8.35
C ASN A 85 -5.26 -10.75 -8.79
N THR A 86 -4.98 -11.11 -10.04
CA THR A 86 -3.59 -11.15 -10.52
C THR A 86 -3.00 -9.75 -10.57
N CYS A 87 -3.72 -8.79 -11.17
CA CYS A 87 -3.28 -7.41 -11.29
C CYS A 87 -3.81 -6.52 -10.15
N HIS A 88 -4.99 -6.85 -9.61
CA HIS A 88 -5.62 -6.14 -8.51
C HIS A 88 -5.57 -6.93 -7.20
N ASN A 89 -4.36 -7.25 -6.76
CA ASN A 89 -4.14 -8.19 -5.68
C ASN A 89 -4.56 -7.63 -4.31
N LEU A 90 -5.58 -8.25 -3.71
CA LEU A 90 -6.15 -7.81 -2.43
C LEU A 90 -5.17 -7.91 -1.24
N LYS A 91 -4.10 -8.71 -1.35
CA LYS A 91 -3.06 -8.81 -0.30
C LYS A 91 -2.05 -7.67 -0.36
N THR A 92 -2.01 -6.93 -1.46
CA THR A 92 -1.07 -5.83 -1.71
C THR A 92 -1.84 -4.57 -2.03
N TYR A 93 -2.87 -4.28 -1.22
CA TYR A 93 -3.69 -3.06 -1.31
C TYR A 93 -4.40 -2.88 -2.66
N GLY A 94 -4.75 -3.98 -3.33
CA GLY A 94 -5.51 -3.97 -4.58
C GLY A 94 -4.67 -3.69 -5.83
N VAL A 95 -3.34 -3.76 -5.74
CA VAL A 95 -2.42 -3.53 -6.87
C VAL A 95 -1.39 -4.66 -6.98
N ASP A 96 -0.75 -4.78 -8.15
CA ASP A 96 0.35 -5.73 -8.40
C ASP A 96 1.75 -5.18 -8.07
N ASN A 97 1.84 -3.88 -7.74
CA ASN A 97 3.08 -3.14 -7.48
C ASN A 97 4.06 -3.11 -8.67
N LEU A 98 3.55 -3.15 -9.90
CA LEU A 98 4.37 -3.03 -11.11
C LEU A 98 4.10 -1.72 -11.85
N SER A 99 5.09 -1.20 -12.58
CA SER A 99 4.89 -0.01 -13.43
C SER A 99 3.82 -0.24 -14.50
N THR A 100 3.82 -1.42 -15.11
CA THR A 100 2.73 -1.94 -15.93
C THR A 100 2.57 -3.44 -15.67
N SER A 101 1.36 -3.96 -15.93
CA SER A 101 1.04 -5.36 -15.62
C SER A 101 1.40 -6.31 -16.76
N PRO A 102 1.82 -7.55 -16.46
CA PRO A 102 1.97 -8.59 -17.47
C PRO A 102 0.60 -8.96 -18.06
N GLY A 103 0.54 -9.13 -19.37
CA GLY A 103 -0.60 -9.64 -20.12
C GLY A 103 -0.56 -11.16 -20.27
N ASN A 104 -1.61 -11.73 -20.88
CA ASN A 104 -1.73 -13.17 -21.13
C ASN A 104 -0.74 -13.73 -22.15
N ASN A 105 -0.13 -12.89 -22.98
CA ASN A 105 0.83 -13.28 -24.00
C ASN A 105 2.30 -13.18 -23.51
N GLY A 106 2.52 -12.96 -22.21
CA GLY A 106 3.85 -12.79 -21.63
C GLY A 106 4.47 -11.41 -21.85
N GLY A 107 3.84 -10.54 -22.64
CA GLY A 107 4.23 -9.14 -22.78
C GLY A 107 3.69 -8.28 -21.63
N PHE A 108 4.23 -7.08 -21.47
CA PHE A 108 3.71 -6.09 -20.52
C PHE A 108 2.71 -5.15 -21.20
N GLY A 109 1.68 -4.74 -20.45
CA GLY A 109 0.76 -3.69 -20.86
C GLY A 109 1.42 -2.31 -20.87
N THR A 110 0.62 -1.29 -21.19
CA THR A 110 1.10 0.10 -21.32
C THR A 110 0.68 1.00 -20.15
N ARG A 111 0.01 0.45 -19.14
CA ARG A 111 -0.55 1.19 -18.00
C ARG A 111 -0.31 0.44 -16.70
N ASN A 112 -0.20 1.20 -15.61
CA ASN A 112 -0.24 0.68 -14.26
C ASN A 112 -1.66 0.18 -13.93
N SER A 113 -1.75 -0.89 -13.13
CA SER A 113 -3.03 -1.35 -12.57
C SER A 113 -3.36 -0.56 -11.31
N PRO A 114 -4.42 0.27 -11.31
CA PRO A 114 -4.82 1.02 -10.12
C PRO A 114 -5.38 0.07 -9.05
N THR A 115 -5.55 0.57 -7.83
CA THR A 115 -6.22 -0.21 -6.78
C THR A 115 -7.69 -0.43 -7.09
N VAL A 116 -8.24 -1.56 -6.63
CA VAL A 116 -9.70 -1.81 -6.59
C VAL A 116 -10.36 -1.29 -5.32
N PHE A 117 -9.59 -0.73 -4.39
CA PHE A 117 -10.14 -0.11 -3.17
C PHE A 117 -10.52 1.35 -3.43
N ASN A 118 -11.84 1.55 -3.56
CA ASN A 118 -12.57 2.83 -3.65
C ASN A 118 -12.15 3.77 -4.79
#